data_AF-A0A8S4A3G8-F1
#
_entry.id   AF-A0A8S4A3G8-F1
#
_cell.length_a   1.000
_cell.length_b   1.000
_cell.length_c   1.000
_cell.angle_alpha   90.00
_cell.angle_beta   90.00
_cell.angle_gamma   90.00
#
_symmetry.space_group_name_H-M   'P 1'
#
loop_
_entity.id
_entity.type
_entity.pdbx_description
1 polymer ?
#
loop_
_entity_poly.entity_id
_entity_poly.type
_entity_poly.pdbx_seq_one_letter_code
_entity_poly.pdbx_strand_id
1 'polypeptide(L)'
;MTGALLYTVAMLLIEYYQYNTVTTTDVKITEWATFPSVTLCNTCPFKNVDARSDTAIFKLAASVSDLKSSAFQVNNSDPEMEALMATDILDLQYKYVYTAEDLFLRAQYERKDINISDAFEVIETSMGRCFTFNGPEYIFKNGPRVATQDGRESGLRVYARLNQDKYFIFRDLTAGIRYTFQPAPYRSYGDDYCEVTETKDLRHKMVNASFYSYNSCLEQCLSYRASLNCSCYTHLFLKPESCDCPRPCSFTLFDTTMSASQMPSSVSAEYLREVANATSTPDLREDYLEIRVFLETMMFKHEKHDPHFSWRTDGFLCGSKPDHASRTAGSHCPVRIRLYPQATENGPGFFHFSSQTDEILTLMVDTDHFIHSTSIHQMSISY
;
A
#
# COMPACT_ATOMS: atom_id res chain seq x y z
N MET A 1 -17.05 -51.74 -11.69
CA MET A 1 -16.54 -51.03 -10.49
C MET A 1 -15.28 -50.22 -10.80
N THR A 2 -14.31 -50.77 -11.54
CA THR A 2 -13.08 -50.07 -11.94
C THR A 2 -13.31 -48.85 -12.83
N GLY A 3 -14.22 -48.91 -13.82
CA GLY A 3 -14.51 -47.77 -14.70
C GLY A 3 -15.11 -46.55 -13.99
N ALA A 4 -15.99 -46.78 -13.00
CA ALA A 4 -16.57 -45.70 -12.19
C ALA A 4 -15.51 -45.04 -11.29
N LEU A 5 -14.59 -45.84 -10.73
CA LEU A 5 -13.49 -45.34 -9.93
C LEU A 5 -12.56 -44.44 -10.76
N LEU A 6 -12.13 -44.88 -11.95
CA LEU A 6 -11.28 -44.09 -12.84
C LEU A 6 -11.94 -42.76 -13.23
N TYR A 7 -13.25 -42.77 -13.51
CA TYR A 7 -14.00 -41.55 -13.79
C TYR A 7 -13.99 -40.58 -12.61
N THR A 8 -14.28 -41.06 -11.40
CA THR A 8 -14.27 -40.20 -10.20
C THR A 8 -12.89 -39.63 -9.87
N VAL A 9 -11.83 -40.42 -10.04
CA VAL A 9 -10.45 -39.96 -9.82
C VAL A 9 -10.06 -38.92 -10.87
N ALA A 10 -10.40 -39.15 -12.14
CA ALA A 10 -10.13 -38.17 -13.20
C ALA A 10 -10.85 -36.84 -12.94
N MET A 11 -12.12 -36.88 -12.51
CA MET A 11 -12.87 -35.67 -12.16
C MET A 11 -12.25 -34.91 -10.98
N LEU A 12 -11.85 -35.62 -9.91
CA LEU A 12 -11.17 -35.00 -8.76
C LEU A 12 -9.82 -34.38 -9.14
N LEU A 13 -9.06 -35.03 -10.03
CA LEU A 13 -7.81 -34.47 -10.53
C LEU A 13 -8.06 -33.22 -11.38
N ILE A 14 -9.08 -33.23 -12.25
CA ILE A 14 -9.47 -32.06 -13.04
C ILE A 14 -9.85 -30.90 -12.12
N GLU A 15 -10.70 -31.13 -11.12
CA GLU A 15 -11.10 -30.10 -10.15
C GLU A 15 -9.93 -29.63 -9.26
N TYR A 16 -9.00 -30.51 -8.93
CA TYR A 16 -7.79 -30.16 -8.20
C TYR A 16 -6.88 -29.24 -9.02
N TYR A 17 -6.63 -29.58 -10.30
CA TYR A 17 -5.82 -28.77 -11.21
C TYR A 17 -6.50 -27.47 -11.68
N GLN A 18 -7.76 -27.23 -11.29
CA GLN A 18 -8.41 -25.92 -11.43
C GLN A 18 -8.00 -24.93 -10.34
N TYR A 19 -7.34 -25.39 -9.25
CA TYR A 19 -6.86 -24.55 -8.15
C TYR A 19 -7.94 -23.64 -7.54
N ASN A 20 -9.17 -24.16 -7.44
CA ASN A 20 -10.28 -23.42 -6.85
C ASN A 20 -9.99 -23.07 -5.38
N THR A 21 -10.45 -21.90 -4.94
CA THR A 21 -10.27 -21.40 -3.57
C THR A 21 -11.61 -21.20 -2.87
N VAL A 22 -11.60 -21.30 -1.54
CA VAL A 22 -12.73 -20.98 -0.65
C VAL A 22 -12.36 -19.75 0.15
N THR A 23 -13.30 -18.79 0.21
CA THR A 23 -13.11 -17.56 0.98
C THR A 23 -13.82 -17.67 2.33
N THR A 24 -13.09 -17.47 3.42
CA THR A 24 -13.62 -17.33 4.77
C THR A 24 -13.62 -15.86 5.16
N THR A 25 -14.70 -15.38 5.78
CA THR A 25 -14.85 -14.00 6.21
C THR A 25 -15.24 -13.95 7.68
N ASP A 26 -14.43 -13.27 8.48
CA ASP A 26 -14.68 -13.01 9.90
C ASP A 26 -14.77 -11.52 10.16
N VAL A 27 -15.62 -11.11 11.10
CA VAL A 27 -15.64 -9.72 11.60
C VAL A 27 -15.03 -9.72 13.00
N LYS A 28 -14.00 -8.92 13.20
CA LYS A 28 -13.32 -8.77 14.49
C LYS A 28 -13.62 -7.39 15.06
N ILE A 29 -13.98 -7.36 16.33
CA ILE A 29 -14.21 -6.14 17.11
C ILE A 29 -13.02 -5.98 18.06
N THR A 30 -12.42 -4.80 18.11
CA THR A 30 -11.27 -4.53 18.99
C THR A 30 -11.50 -3.28 19.84
N GLU A 31 -10.82 -3.20 20.99
CA GLU A 31 -10.88 -2.00 21.85
C GLU A 31 -10.01 -0.85 21.33
N TRP A 32 -9.04 -1.18 20.49
CA TRP A 32 -8.13 -0.25 19.83
C TRP A 32 -7.81 -0.79 18.45
N ALA A 33 -7.42 0.09 17.54
CA ALA A 33 -7.01 -0.28 16.20
C ALA A 33 -5.76 0.49 15.79
N THR A 34 -4.87 -0.16 15.08
CA THR A 34 -3.70 0.50 14.50
C THR A 34 -4.16 1.58 13.53
N PHE A 35 -3.73 2.81 13.76
CA PHE A 35 -4.01 3.93 12.87
C PHE A 35 -3.16 3.78 11.60
N PRO A 36 -3.69 4.11 10.41
CA PRO A 36 -2.97 3.93 9.15
C PRO A 36 -1.81 4.91 9.02
N SER A 37 -0.96 4.67 8.03
CA SER A 37 -0.11 5.72 7.48
C SER A 37 -0.95 6.60 6.55
N VAL A 38 -0.93 7.91 6.79
CA VAL A 38 -1.70 8.88 6.00
C VAL A 38 -0.71 9.77 5.26
N THR A 39 -0.62 9.63 3.93
CA THR A 39 0.24 10.46 3.10
C THR A 39 -0.58 11.57 2.45
N LEU A 40 -0.18 12.81 2.70
CA LEU A 40 -0.78 14.02 2.14
C LEU A 40 0.21 14.68 1.17
N CYS A 41 -0.25 14.95 -0.04
CA CYS A 41 0.53 15.54 -1.13
C CYS A 41 -0.17 16.80 -1.64
N ASN A 42 0.56 17.91 -1.78
CA ASN A 42 0.07 19.04 -2.55
C ASN A 42 -0.01 18.63 -4.04
N THR A 43 -1.08 19.01 -4.75
CA THR A 43 -1.18 18.79 -6.21
C THR A 43 -0.09 19.55 -6.98
N CYS A 44 0.32 20.72 -6.49
CA CYS A 44 1.50 21.41 -6.97
C CYS A 44 2.68 21.16 -6.00
N PRO A 45 3.67 20.33 -6.35
CA PRO A 45 4.77 20.00 -5.44
C PRO A 45 5.77 21.15 -5.22
N PHE A 46 5.67 22.20 -6.04
CA PHE A 46 6.61 23.31 -6.04
C PHE A 46 5.94 24.63 -5.65
N LYS A 47 6.68 25.48 -4.94
CA LYS A 47 6.31 26.85 -4.58
C LYS A 47 7.10 27.84 -5.42
N ASN A 48 6.40 28.70 -6.15
CA ASN A 48 6.97 29.80 -6.91
C ASN A 48 7.34 30.93 -5.95
N VAL A 49 8.56 30.86 -5.42
CA VAL A 49 9.10 31.84 -4.47
C VAL A 49 9.11 33.25 -5.07
N ASP A 50 9.36 33.35 -6.37
CA ASP A 50 9.51 34.65 -7.04
C ASP A 50 8.15 35.25 -7.44
N ALA A 51 7.04 34.49 -7.31
CA ALA A 51 5.67 34.87 -7.69
C ALA A 51 5.56 35.45 -9.12
N ARG A 52 6.47 35.01 -10.00
CA ARG A 52 6.62 35.51 -11.37
C ARG A 52 6.42 34.37 -12.35
N SER A 53 5.69 34.66 -13.43
CA SER A 53 5.37 33.69 -14.48
C SER A 53 6.34 33.73 -15.66
N ASP A 54 7.29 34.67 -15.68
CA ASP A 54 8.21 34.90 -16.79
C ASP A 54 9.61 34.29 -16.58
N THR A 55 9.89 33.79 -15.38
CA THR A 55 11.17 33.17 -15.00
C THR A 55 11.43 31.87 -15.77
N ALA A 56 12.71 31.54 -15.89
CA ALA A 56 13.19 30.32 -16.54
C ALA A 56 12.57 29.06 -15.91
N ILE A 57 12.56 28.99 -14.58
CA ILE A 57 12.00 27.87 -13.81
C ILE A 57 10.49 27.72 -14.01
N PHE A 58 9.76 28.84 -14.11
CA PHE A 58 8.31 28.80 -14.33
C PHE A 58 7.99 28.26 -15.72
N LYS A 59 8.68 28.75 -16.76
CA LYS A 59 8.52 28.24 -18.12
C LYS A 59 8.88 26.76 -18.21
N LEU A 60 9.94 26.33 -17.52
CA LEU A 60 10.33 24.92 -17.45
C LEU A 60 9.24 24.06 -16.81
N ALA A 61 8.71 24.47 -15.66
CA ALA A 61 7.60 23.76 -15.00
C ALA A 61 6.33 23.72 -15.86
N ALA A 62 6.01 24.82 -16.54
CA ALA A 62 4.84 24.91 -17.42
C ALA A 62 5.01 24.09 -18.71
N SER A 63 6.25 23.88 -19.17
CA SER A 63 6.52 23.09 -20.38
C SER A 63 6.14 21.61 -20.25
N VAL A 64 6.11 21.08 -19.02
CA VAL A 64 5.67 19.71 -18.72
C VAL A 64 4.20 19.62 -18.31
N SER A 65 3.45 20.72 -18.41
CA SER A 65 2.02 20.73 -18.14
C SER A 65 1.19 20.22 -19.32
N ASP A 66 -0.04 19.81 -19.02
CA ASP A 66 -1.01 19.38 -20.04
C ASP A 66 -1.46 20.52 -20.98
N LEU A 67 -1.17 21.78 -20.63
CA LEU A 67 -1.60 22.97 -21.38
C LEU A 67 -0.91 23.18 -22.73
N LYS A 68 0.10 22.38 -23.11
CA LYS A 68 0.81 22.38 -24.42
C LYS A 68 0.71 23.71 -25.19
N SER A 69 1.29 24.77 -24.64
CA SER A 69 1.22 26.12 -25.19
C SER A 69 2.58 26.60 -25.67
N SER A 70 2.60 27.33 -26.79
CA SER A 70 3.81 28.01 -27.28
C SER A 70 4.31 29.10 -26.32
N ALA A 71 3.45 29.58 -25.42
CA ALA A 71 3.84 30.53 -24.38
C ALA A 71 4.85 29.96 -23.37
N PHE A 72 4.97 28.63 -23.28
CA PHE A 72 5.87 27.94 -22.34
C PHE A 72 7.10 27.35 -23.03
N GLN A 73 7.48 27.88 -24.21
CA GLN A 73 8.70 27.43 -24.89
C GLN A 73 9.94 27.69 -24.03
N VAL A 74 10.67 26.61 -23.78
CA VAL A 74 11.94 26.64 -23.03
C VAL A 74 13.05 27.07 -23.98
N ASN A 75 13.72 28.18 -23.66
CA ASN A 75 14.89 28.64 -24.39
C ASN A 75 16.15 28.27 -23.60
N ASN A 76 16.89 27.28 -24.07
CA ASN A 76 18.12 26.81 -23.41
C ASN A 76 19.27 27.83 -23.50
N SER A 77 19.19 28.80 -24.42
CA SER A 77 20.18 29.88 -24.55
C SER A 77 19.86 31.10 -23.69
N ASP A 78 18.79 31.04 -22.87
CA ASP A 78 18.48 32.09 -21.91
C ASP A 78 19.51 32.05 -20.75
N PRO A 79 20.20 33.17 -20.43
CA PRO A 79 21.14 33.21 -19.32
C PRO A 79 20.54 32.77 -17.97
N GLU A 80 19.25 33.00 -17.76
CA GLU A 80 18.56 32.54 -16.54
C GLU A 80 18.38 31.01 -16.53
N MET A 81 18.17 30.39 -17.69
CA MET A 81 18.11 28.94 -17.84
C MET A 81 19.49 28.31 -17.66
N GLU A 82 20.54 28.92 -18.22
CA GLU A 82 21.91 28.45 -18.02
C GLU A 82 22.31 28.47 -16.53
N ALA A 83 21.96 29.55 -15.82
CA ALA A 83 22.18 29.64 -14.37
C ALA A 83 21.37 28.59 -13.59
N LEU A 84 20.11 28.35 -14.00
CA LEU A 84 19.26 27.33 -13.38
C LEU A 84 19.85 25.92 -13.57
N MET A 85 20.33 25.60 -14.78
CA MET A 85 20.95 24.31 -15.09
C MET A 85 22.31 24.11 -14.39
N ALA A 86 23.00 25.19 -14.06
CA ALA A 86 24.25 25.15 -13.29
C ALA A 86 24.03 25.06 -11.76
N THR A 87 22.79 25.22 -11.28
CA THR A 87 22.46 25.16 -9.85
C THR A 87 22.32 23.69 -9.41
N ASP A 88 22.79 23.38 -8.19
CA ASP A 88 22.63 22.04 -7.64
C ASP A 88 21.14 21.72 -7.40
N ILE A 89 20.77 20.46 -7.63
CA ILE A 89 19.39 20.01 -7.48
C ILE A 89 18.89 20.14 -6.03
N LEU A 90 19.77 19.98 -5.03
CA LEU A 90 19.45 20.12 -3.61
C LEU A 90 19.09 21.57 -3.27
N ASP A 91 19.81 22.53 -3.85
CA ASP A 91 19.53 23.95 -3.66
C ASP A 91 18.19 24.34 -4.29
N LEU A 92 17.89 23.80 -5.48
CA LEU A 92 16.59 23.97 -6.12
C LEU A 92 15.47 23.35 -5.29
N GLN A 93 15.68 22.15 -4.74
CA GLN A 93 14.71 21.50 -3.88
C GLN A 93 14.46 22.31 -2.60
N TYR A 94 15.51 22.80 -1.95
CA TYR A 94 15.39 23.61 -0.75
C TYR A 94 14.63 24.92 -1.01
N LYS A 95 14.88 25.57 -2.16
CA LYS A 95 14.21 26.83 -2.53
C LYS A 95 12.75 26.62 -2.94
N TYR A 96 12.48 25.68 -3.85
CA TYR A 96 11.20 25.60 -4.55
C TYR A 96 10.27 24.48 -4.07
N VAL A 97 10.66 23.62 -3.13
CA VAL A 97 9.78 22.55 -2.62
C VAL A 97 9.16 22.96 -1.28
N TYR A 98 7.92 22.53 -1.04
CA TYR A 98 7.25 22.73 0.24
C TYR A 98 7.89 21.88 1.36
N THR A 99 7.86 22.41 2.58
CA THR A 99 8.05 21.65 3.83
C THR A 99 6.69 21.32 4.46
N ALA A 100 6.67 20.43 5.46
CA ALA A 100 5.44 20.11 6.17
C ALA A 100 4.87 21.35 6.87
N GLU A 101 5.74 22.20 7.41
CA GLU A 101 5.37 23.46 8.08
C GLU A 101 4.90 24.55 7.11
N ASP A 102 5.32 24.50 5.84
CA ASP A 102 4.78 25.41 4.83
C ASP A 102 3.30 25.12 4.52
N LEU A 103 2.91 23.84 4.56
CA LEU A 103 1.57 23.38 4.19
C LEU A 103 0.64 23.19 5.38
N PHE A 104 1.12 22.77 6.54
CA PHE A 104 0.29 22.47 7.69
C PHE A 104 0.44 23.57 8.74
N LEU A 105 -0.69 24.16 9.12
CA LEU A 105 -0.77 25.21 10.14
C LEU A 105 -0.89 24.62 11.54
N ARG A 106 -1.63 23.51 11.66
CA ARG A 106 -1.88 22.82 12.92
C ARG A 106 -2.26 21.38 12.65
N ALA A 107 -1.77 20.46 13.47
CA ALA A 107 -2.18 19.07 13.45
C ALA A 107 -2.57 18.60 14.86
N GLN A 108 -3.58 17.73 14.91
CA GLN A 108 -4.08 17.10 16.12
C GLN A 108 -4.24 15.61 15.90
N TYR A 109 -3.93 14.82 16.92
CA TYR A 109 -4.19 13.38 16.94
C TYR A 109 -4.82 13.02 18.29
N GLU A 110 -5.95 12.31 18.28
CA GLU A 110 -6.67 11.94 19.51
C GLU A 110 -6.98 13.19 20.40
N ARG A 111 -7.40 14.30 19.76
CA ARG A 111 -7.64 15.63 20.37
C ARG A 111 -6.42 16.33 20.98
N LYS A 112 -5.21 15.79 20.82
CA LYS A 112 -3.97 16.39 21.32
C LYS A 112 -3.24 17.07 20.18
N ASP A 113 -2.79 18.30 20.42
CA ASP A 113 -1.91 18.98 19.48
C ASP A 113 -0.59 18.22 19.37
N ILE A 114 -0.11 18.07 18.14
CA ILE A 114 1.15 17.39 17.82
C ILE A 114 2.06 18.35 17.06
N ASN A 115 3.37 18.19 17.24
CA ASN A 115 4.35 18.92 16.46
C ASN A 115 4.39 18.39 15.02
N ILE A 116 4.27 19.27 14.03
CA ILE A 116 4.19 18.91 12.62
C ILE A 116 5.49 18.27 12.12
N SER A 117 6.63 18.86 12.46
CA SER A 117 7.95 18.39 12.04
C SER A 117 8.28 17.00 12.57
N ASP A 118 7.79 16.64 13.76
CA ASP A 118 7.97 15.30 14.33
C ASP A 118 6.88 14.30 13.90
N ALA A 119 5.69 14.79 13.53
CA ALA A 119 4.54 13.96 13.23
C ALA A 119 4.49 13.46 11.79
N PHE A 120 5.03 14.25 10.86
CA PHE A 120 5.02 13.99 9.42
C PHE A 120 6.42 13.76 8.89
N GLU A 121 6.69 12.56 8.40
CA GLU A 121 7.91 12.26 7.67
C GLU A 121 7.80 12.69 6.21
N VAL A 122 8.94 13.03 5.60
CA VAL A 122 9.02 13.42 4.20
C VAL A 122 9.15 12.17 3.33
N ILE A 123 8.29 12.02 2.32
CA ILE A 123 8.38 10.96 1.32
C ILE A 123 8.40 11.57 -0.08
N GLU A 124 9.34 11.13 -0.91
CA GLU A 124 9.43 11.55 -2.31
C GLU A 124 8.60 10.60 -3.18
N THR A 125 7.67 11.15 -3.95
CA THR A 125 6.73 10.37 -4.77
C THR A 125 6.75 10.87 -6.22
N SER A 126 6.05 10.18 -7.13
CA SER A 126 5.86 10.67 -8.50
C SER A 126 5.06 11.97 -8.59
N MET A 127 4.33 12.34 -7.53
CA MET A 127 3.65 13.63 -7.38
C MET A 127 4.58 14.72 -6.86
N GLY A 128 5.82 14.39 -6.50
CA GLY A 128 6.76 15.24 -5.78
C GLY A 128 6.77 14.93 -4.28
N ARG A 129 7.25 15.90 -3.50
CA ARG A 129 7.40 15.74 -2.05
C ARG A 129 6.06 15.71 -1.34
N CYS A 130 5.84 14.66 -0.56
CA CYS A 130 4.65 14.47 0.26
C CYS A 130 5.01 14.25 1.73
N PHE A 131 4.00 14.30 2.58
CA PHE A 131 4.14 14.23 4.03
C PHE A 131 3.30 13.10 4.59
N THR A 132 3.95 12.14 5.24
CA THR A 132 3.28 10.94 5.77
C THR A 132 3.19 11.01 7.29
N PHE A 133 1.96 11.05 7.79
CA PHE A 133 1.69 10.81 9.20
C PHE A 133 1.76 9.32 9.50
N ASN A 134 2.38 8.95 10.62
CA ASN A 134 2.54 7.56 11.06
C ASN A 134 3.22 6.71 9.96
N GLY A 135 4.30 7.24 9.38
CA GLY A 135 5.01 6.57 8.30
C GLY A 135 6.09 5.57 8.80
N PRO A 136 6.74 4.85 7.87
CA PRO A 136 7.74 3.83 8.14
C PRO A 136 8.81 4.18 9.18
N GLU A 137 9.41 5.36 9.12
CA GLU A 137 10.52 5.72 10.01
C GLU A 137 10.00 5.96 11.43
N TYR A 138 8.86 6.64 11.55
CA TYR A 138 8.19 6.84 12.83
C TYR A 138 7.81 5.51 13.47
N ILE A 139 7.16 4.62 12.72
CA ILE A 139 6.72 3.29 13.18
C ILE A 139 7.92 2.47 13.65
N PHE A 140 9.03 2.51 12.92
CA PHE A 140 10.24 1.77 13.28
C PHE A 140 10.81 2.23 14.64
N LYS A 141 10.78 3.53 14.93
CA LYS A 141 11.34 4.09 16.17
C LYS A 141 10.39 4.00 17.36
N ASN A 142 9.08 4.21 17.15
CA ASN A 142 8.11 4.44 18.23
C ASN A 142 6.99 3.38 18.29
N GLY A 143 6.93 2.47 17.31
CA GLY A 143 5.76 1.66 17.06
C GLY A 143 4.65 2.45 16.33
N PRO A 144 3.65 1.74 15.77
CA PRO A 144 2.56 2.41 15.08
C PRO A 144 1.61 3.10 16.06
N ARG A 145 1.09 4.26 15.64
CA ARG A 145 0.03 4.94 16.40
C ARG A 145 -1.25 4.10 16.39
N VAL A 146 -2.00 4.17 17.48
CA VAL A 146 -3.27 3.46 17.64
C VAL A 146 -4.40 4.44 17.92
N ALA A 147 -5.56 4.18 17.34
CA ALA A 147 -6.80 4.86 17.66
C ALA A 147 -7.49 4.14 18.81
N THR A 148 -7.91 4.90 19.82
CA THR A 148 -8.54 4.35 21.04
C THR A 148 -10.05 4.37 21.00
N GLN A 149 -10.63 5.21 20.13
CA GLN A 149 -12.07 5.33 19.93
C GLN A 149 -12.36 5.48 18.43
N ASP A 150 -13.55 5.12 18.01
CA ASP A 150 -14.05 5.45 16.69
C ASP A 150 -14.63 6.87 16.65
N GLY A 151 -14.76 7.40 15.44
CA GLY A 151 -15.38 8.69 15.18
C GLY A 151 -14.44 9.88 15.09
N ARG A 152 -15.04 11.03 14.75
CA ARG A 152 -14.39 12.24 14.23
C ARG A 152 -13.30 12.85 15.12
N GLU A 153 -13.36 12.59 16.42
CA GLU A 153 -12.47 13.20 17.42
C GLU A 153 -11.28 12.30 17.78
N SER A 154 -11.31 11.01 17.43
CA SER A 154 -10.22 10.05 17.72
C SER A 154 -9.16 9.98 16.61
N GLY A 155 -9.33 10.78 15.56
CA GLY A 155 -8.51 10.71 14.35
C GLY A 155 -7.36 11.71 14.29
N LEU A 156 -6.77 11.77 13.10
CA LEU A 156 -5.89 12.84 12.67
C LEU A 156 -6.73 14.01 12.14
N ARG A 157 -6.45 15.22 12.62
CA ARG A 157 -7.04 16.47 12.13
C ARG A 157 -5.92 17.41 11.73
N VAL A 158 -5.94 17.88 10.48
CA VAL A 158 -4.91 18.76 9.91
C VAL A 158 -5.57 20.01 9.36
N TYR A 159 -5.08 21.16 9.77
CA TYR A 159 -5.37 22.43 9.13
C TYR A 159 -4.26 22.74 8.15
N ALA A 160 -4.60 22.84 6.87
CA ALA A 160 -3.63 23.07 5.81
C ALA A 160 -3.84 24.42 5.12
N ARG A 161 -2.75 25.00 4.64
CA ARG A 161 -2.71 26.16 3.76
C ARG A 161 -2.03 25.76 2.46
N LEU A 162 -2.77 25.85 1.35
CA LEU A 162 -2.29 25.47 0.03
C LEU A 162 -1.27 26.46 -0.53
N ASN A 163 -1.45 27.77 -0.30
CA ASN A 163 -0.69 28.84 -0.95
C ASN A 163 -0.81 28.77 -2.49
N GLN A 164 -2.05 28.79 -3.00
CA GLN A 164 -2.32 28.68 -4.44
C GLN A 164 -1.70 29.84 -5.23
N ASP A 165 -1.53 31.00 -4.61
CA ASP A 165 -0.83 32.17 -5.15
C ASP A 165 0.63 31.86 -5.56
N LYS A 166 1.22 30.84 -4.95
CA LYS A 166 2.59 30.39 -5.23
C LYS A 166 2.64 29.17 -6.13
N TYR A 167 1.54 28.76 -6.78
CA TYR A 167 1.59 27.58 -7.63
C TYR A 167 2.33 27.86 -8.93
N PHE A 168 3.04 26.84 -9.40
CA PHE A 168 3.44 26.76 -10.79
C PHE A 168 2.31 26.16 -11.62
N ILE A 169 2.26 26.51 -12.90
CA ILE A 169 1.59 25.67 -13.88
C ILE A 169 2.45 24.40 -14.02
N PHE A 170 1.98 23.26 -13.54
CA PHE A 170 2.78 22.04 -13.48
C PHE A 170 1.92 20.78 -13.60
N ARG A 171 2.14 19.97 -14.65
CA ARG A 171 1.35 18.78 -15.01
C ARG A 171 -0.16 19.05 -15.10
N ASP A 172 -0.83 19.04 -13.96
CA ASP A 172 -2.27 19.21 -13.80
C ASP A 172 -2.56 20.66 -13.36
N LEU A 173 -3.74 21.20 -13.70
CA LEU A 173 -4.14 22.57 -13.28
C LEU A 173 -4.97 22.58 -12.00
N THR A 174 -4.98 21.48 -11.27
CA THR A 174 -5.79 21.31 -10.06
C THR A 174 -5.09 21.91 -8.85
N ALA A 175 -5.87 22.53 -7.96
CA ALA A 175 -5.41 22.90 -6.63
C ALA A 175 -6.06 22.02 -5.56
N GLY A 176 -5.28 21.65 -4.55
CA GLY A 176 -5.76 20.85 -3.42
C GLY A 176 -4.69 19.93 -2.85
N ILE A 177 -5.12 19.09 -1.91
CA ILE A 177 -4.31 18.02 -1.34
C ILE A 177 -4.86 16.68 -1.82
N ARG A 178 -3.99 15.85 -2.39
CA ARG A 178 -4.28 14.42 -2.58
C ARG A 178 -3.85 13.67 -1.34
N TYR A 179 -4.66 12.69 -0.95
CA TYR A 179 -4.36 11.80 0.16
C TYR A 179 -4.26 10.37 -0.34
N THR A 180 -3.45 9.58 0.35
CA THR A 180 -3.48 8.12 0.22
C THR A 180 -3.34 7.51 1.60
N PHE A 181 -4.08 6.44 1.83
CA PHE A 181 -3.82 5.57 2.97
C PHE A 181 -2.84 4.51 2.52
N GLN A 182 -1.71 4.43 3.19
CA GLN A 182 -0.79 3.34 2.99
C GLN A 182 -1.03 2.28 4.06
N PRO A 183 -1.47 1.10 3.64
CA PRO A 183 -1.04 -0.16 4.19
C PRO A 183 -0.11 -0.88 3.20
N ALA A 184 0.67 -1.82 3.72
CA ALA A 184 1.51 -2.69 2.92
C ALA A 184 0.67 -3.40 1.81
N PRO A 185 1.21 -3.54 0.59
CA PRO A 185 0.55 -3.05 -0.63
C PRO A 185 -0.47 -4.01 -1.30
N TYR A 186 -1.40 -3.38 -2.05
CA TYR A 186 -2.56 -3.90 -2.82
C TYR A 186 -2.24 -4.33 -4.28
N ARG A 187 -3.11 -4.91 -5.14
CA ARG A 187 -4.55 -5.30 -5.19
C ARG A 187 -4.64 -6.77 -5.58
N SER A 188 -5.60 -7.50 -4.99
CA SER A 188 -6.14 -8.81 -5.42
C SER A 188 -6.11 -9.00 -6.95
N TYR A 189 -5.30 -9.94 -7.45
CA TYR A 189 -4.95 -10.07 -8.87
C TYR A 189 -5.99 -10.86 -9.67
N GLY A 190 -6.04 -10.58 -10.98
CA GLY A 190 -6.59 -11.50 -11.98
C GLY A 190 -5.78 -12.81 -12.01
N ASP A 191 -4.92 -13.01 -13.00
CA ASP A 191 -4.20 -14.30 -13.19
C ASP A 191 -2.78 -14.37 -12.54
N ASP A 192 -2.33 -13.35 -11.81
CA ASP A 192 -0.97 -13.30 -11.22
C ASP A 192 -0.88 -14.01 -9.85
N TYR A 193 0.26 -14.66 -9.58
CA TYR A 193 0.55 -15.34 -8.31
C TYR A 193 1.19 -14.42 -7.24
N CYS A 194 0.94 -14.70 -5.95
CA CYS A 194 1.60 -14.03 -4.81
C CYS A 194 2.64 -14.94 -4.15
N GLU A 195 3.55 -14.34 -3.39
CA GLU A 195 4.48 -15.06 -2.52
C GLU A 195 4.12 -14.86 -1.03
N VAL A 196 4.16 -15.96 -0.27
CA VAL A 196 3.96 -15.93 1.18
C VAL A 196 5.18 -15.29 1.82
N THR A 197 5.03 -14.06 2.31
CA THR A 197 6.13 -13.27 2.89
C THR A 197 6.55 -13.72 4.28
N GLU A 198 5.76 -14.58 4.93
CA GLU A 198 6.08 -15.13 6.25
C GLU A 198 7.19 -16.20 6.19
N THR A 199 7.42 -16.82 5.02
CA THR A 199 8.40 -17.90 4.83
C THR A 199 9.65 -17.48 4.05
N LYS A 200 9.58 -16.38 3.28
CA LYS A 200 10.72 -15.78 2.58
C LYS A 200 10.99 -14.37 3.11
N ASP A 201 12.16 -14.16 3.71
CA ASP A 201 12.59 -12.82 4.07
C ASP A 201 12.88 -11.98 2.82
N LEU A 202 11.90 -11.19 2.37
CA LEU A 202 12.05 -10.28 1.21
C LEU A 202 12.76 -8.96 1.57
N ARG A 203 13.18 -8.76 2.83
CA ARG A 203 13.87 -7.55 3.27
C ARG A 203 15.14 -7.29 2.45
N HIS A 204 15.85 -8.33 2.01
CA HIS A 204 17.07 -8.21 1.22
C HIS A 204 16.89 -7.55 -0.14
N LYS A 205 15.65 -7.51 -0.68
CA LYS A 205 15.34 -6.79 -1.94
C LYS A 205 15.24 -5.28 -1.75
N MET A 206 15.15 -4.82 -0.50
CA MET A 206 15.12 -3.41 -0.15
C MET A 206 16.51 -2.95 0.28
N VAL A 207 16.99 -1.83 -0.24
CA VAL A 207 18.28 -1.25 0.18
C VAL A 207 18.07 -0.39 1.44
N ASN A 208 17.10 0.51 1.41
CA ASN A 208 16.90 1.56 2.42
C ASN A 208 15.56 1.51 3.19
N ALA A 209 14.84 0.39 3.20
CA ALA A 209 13.54 0.29 3.89
C ALA A 209 13.56 -0.82 4.93
N SER A 210 13.04 -0.60 6.15
CA SER A 210 13.04 -1.59 7.23
C SER A 210 12.17 -2.83 6.96
N PHE A 211 11.29 -2.78 5.95
CA PHE A 211 10.42 -3.87 5.52
C PHE A 211 10.29 -3.91 4.00
N TYR A 212 9.84 -5.05 3.46
CA TYR A 212 9.53 -5.20 2.05
C TYR A 212 8.22 -4.51 1.68
N SER A 213 8.26 -3.67 0.65
CA SER A 213 7.09 -3.07 0.02
C SER A 213 7.21 -3.28 -1.48
N TYR A 214 6.18 -3.86 -2.10
CA TYR A 214 6.13 -4.06 -3.54
C TYR A 214 6.36 -2.76 -4.33
N ASN A 215 5.68 -1.67 -3.96
CA ASN A 215 5.84 -0.38 -4.64
C ASN A 215 7.24 0.19 -4.45
N SER A 216 7.79 0.12 -3.24
CA SER A 216 9.14 0.62 -2.97
C SER A 216 10.21 -0.22 -3.68
N CYS A 217 9.99 -1.54 -3.82
CA CYS A 217 10.82 -2.42 -4.63
C CYS A 217 10.78 -2.00 -6.11
N LEU A 218 9.60 -1.72 -6.65
CA LEU A 218 9.45 -1.23 -8.03
C LEU A 218 10.17 0.11 -8.23
N GLU A 219 9.93 1.09 -7.36
CA GLU A 219 10.57 2.40 -7.44
C GLU A 219 12.10 2.28 -7.41
N GLN A 220 12.64 1.53 -6.45
CA GLN A 220 14.07 1.27 -6.35
C GLN A 220 14.63 0.61 -7.62
N CYS A 221 13.92 -0.38 -8.16
CA CYS A 221 14.31 -1.06 -9.40
C CYS A 221 14.35 -0.10 -10.60
N LEU A 222 13.33 0.75 -10.74
CA LEU A 222 13.23 1.71 -11.84
C LEU A 222 14.31 2.79 -11.73
N SER A 223 14.54 3.33 -10.53
CA SER A 223 15.62 4.30 -10.30
C SER A 223 16.99 3.70 -10.57
N TYR A 224 17.23 2.45 -10.15
CA TYR A 224 18.48 1.74 -10.45
C TYR A 224 18.71 1.59 -11.97
N ARG A 225 17.67 1.22 -12.72
CA ARG A 225 17.79 1.12 -14.18
C ARG A 225 18.03 2.45 -14.87
N ALA A 226 17.35 3.52 -14.45
CA ALA A 226 17.61 4.84 -14.99
C ALA A 226 19.06 5.27 -14.76
N SER A 227 19.62 4.94 -13.60
CA SER A 227 21.03 5.22 -13.30
C SER A 227 21.99 4.45 -14.21
N LEU A 228 21.67 3.20 -14.55
CA LEU A 228 22.50 2.38 -15.45
C LEU A 228 22.42 2.84 -16.91
N ASN A 229 21.22 3.18 -17.39
CA ASN A 229 21.01 3.48 -18.81
C ASN A 229 21.29 4.94 -19.17
N CYS A 230 21.03 5.85 -18.24
CA CYS A 230 21.02 7.28 -18.51
C CYS A 230 21.93 8.07 -17.56
N SER A 231 22.62 7.40 -16.62
CA SER A 231 23.41 8.05 -15.56
C SER A 231 22.62 9.12 -14.80
N CYS A 232 21.30 8.92 -14.68
CA CYS A 232 20.40 9.86 -14.02
C CYS A 232 19.52 9.16 -13.00
N TYR A 233 19.05 9.93 -12.03
CA TYR A 233 18.03 9.49 -11.08
C TYR A 233 16.66 9.95 -11.57
N THR A 234 15.65 9.09 -11.46
CA THR A 234 14.27 9.42 -11.87
C THR A 234 13.26 8.91 -10.85
N HIS A 235 12.25 9.75 -10.59
CA HIS A 235 11.04 9.42 -9.85
C HIS A 235 9.85 9.11 -10.78
N LEU A 236 10.08 9.05 -12.09
CA LEU A 236 9.05 8.73 -13.07
C LEU A 236 8.87 7.22 -13.19
N PHE A 237 7.64 6.75 -13.00
CA PHE A 237 7.23 5.36 -13.19
C PHE A 237 7.36 4.97 -14.68
N LEU A 238 8.53 4.46 -15.07
CA LEU A 238 8.67 3.72 -16.31
C LEU A 238 7.93 2.37 -16.18
N LYS A 239 7.26 1.94 -17.24
CA LYS A 239 6.47 0.70 -17.24
C LYS A 239 7.39 -0.50 -16.93
N PRO A 240 7.08 -1.33 -15.91
CA PRO A 240 8.02 -2.32 -15.40
C PRO A 240 7.87 -3.63 -16.15
N GLU A 241 8.53 -3.78 -17.31
CA GLU A 241 8.57 -5.10 -17.97
C GLU A 241 9.65 -6.03 -17.38
N SER A 242 10.44 -5.59 -16.39
CA SER A 242 11.61 -6.37 -15.94
C SER A 242 12.02 -6.22 -14.47
N CYS A 243 11.13 -5.85 -13.53
CA CYS A 243 11.48 -5.75 -12.10
C CYS A 243 11.09 -7.01 -11.31
N ASP A 244 12.05 -7.61 -10.60
CA ASP A 244 11.86 -8.79 -9.74
C ASP A 244 11.36 -8.38 -8.33
N CYS A 245 10.08 -8.01 -8.28
CA CYS A 245 9.39 -7.60 -7.07
C CYS A 245 8.18 -8.53 -6.82
N PRO A 246 8.33 -9.60 -6.02
CA PRO A 246 7.23 -10.51 -5.73
C PRO A 246 6.14 -9.84 -4.88
N ARG A 247 4.89 -10.23 -5.08
CA ARG A 247 3.75 -9.60 -4.40
C ARG A 247 3.40 -10.36 -3.12
N PRO A 248 3.12 -9.68 -1.99
CA PRO A 248 2.78 -10.36 -0.75
C PRO A 248 1.37 -10.96 -0.78
N CYS A 249 1.19 -12.15 -0.19
CA CYS A 249 -0.13 -12.79 -0.03
C CYS A 249 -0.97 -12.24 1.13
N SER A 250 -0.36 -11.47 2.05
CA SER A 250 -1.02 -10.85 3.20
C SER A 250 -1.00 -9.33 3.08
N PHE A 251 -2.16 -8.69 3.17
CA PHE A 251 -2.28 -7.22 3.06
C PHE A 251 -3.47 -6.68 3.86
N THR A 252 -3.50 -5.36 4.09
CA THR A 252 -4.58 -4.67 4.81
C THR A 252 -5.23 -3.66 3.88
N LEU A 253 -6.56 -3.61 3.81
CA LEU A 253 -7.40 -2.66 3.08
C LEU A 253 -8.02 -1.61 4.00
N PHE A 254 -8.05 -0.36 3.52
CA PHE A 254 -8.86 0.71 4.09
C PHE A 254 -9.94 1.07 3.08
N ASP A 255 -11.19 0.76 3.42
CA ASP A 255 -12.36 1.19 2.68
C ASP A 255 -12.74 2.59 3.14
N THR A 256 -12.79 3.54 2.21
CA THR A 256 -12.82 4.97 2.55
C THR A 256 -14.11 5.63 2.10
N THR A 257 -14.81 6.24 3.04
CA THR A 257 -15.95 7.12 2.77
C THR A 257 -15.46 8.58 2.82
N MET A 258 -16.03 9.41 1.95
CA MET A 258 -15.68 10.83 1.86
C MET A 258 -16.90 11.68 2.12
N SER A 259 -16.77 12.64 3.04
CA SER A 259 -17.73 13.71 3.27
C SER A 259 -17.03 15.06 3.14
N ALA A 260 -17.75 16.09 2.69
CA ALA A 260 -17.18 17.42 2.52
C ALA A 260 -18.19 18.48 2.98
N SER A 261 -17.67 19.51 3.62
CA SER A 261 -18.40 20.66 4.13
C SER A 261 -17.65 21.94 3.80
N GLN A 262 -18.36 23.06 3.70
CA GLN A 262 -17.72 24.33 3.37
C GLN A 262 -17.08 24.95 4.61
N MET A 263 -15.75 25.14 4.58
CA MET A 263 -15.01 25.94 5.55
C MET A 263 -14.51 27.25 4.90
N PRO A 264 -14.60 28.41 5.58
CA PRO A 264 -15.32 28.66 6.82
C PRO A 264 -16.81 28.97 6.64
N SER A 265 -17.56 28.89 7.75
CA SER A 265 -18.93 29.41 7.83
C SER A 265 -18.93 30.93 7.78
N SER A 266 -20.08 31.57 7.56
CA SER A 266 -20.17 33.03 7.52
C SER A 266 -19.67 33.70 8.80
N VAL A 267 -19.93 33.09 9.96
CA VAL A 267 -19.51 33.60 11.27
C VAL A 267 -18.01 33.37 11.50
N SER A 268 -17.50 32.16 11.21
CA SER A 268 -16.07 31.89 11.42
C SER A 268 -15.18 32.57 10.38
N ALA A 269 -15.70 32.90 9.21
CA ALA A 269 -15.00 33.67 8.18
C ALA A 269 -14.63 35.07 8.66
N GLU A 270 -15.46 35.71 9.48
CA GLU A 270 -15.16 37.05 10.01
C GLU A 270 -13.94 37.01 10.93
N TYR A 271 -13.92 36.07 11.86
CA TYR A 271 -12.77 35.85 12.74
C TYR A 271 -11.51 35.42 11.99
N LEU A 272 -11.63 34.47 11.05
CA LEU A 272 -10.47 33.96 10.32
C LEU A 272 -9.84 35.00 9.39
N ARG A 273 -10.62 35.95 8.86
CA ARG A 273 -10.07 37.06 8.06
C ARG A 273 -9.10 37.91 8.87
N GLU A 274 -9.43 38.19 10.12
CA GLU A 274 -8.58 38.97 11.02
C GLU A 274 -7.29 38.22 11.37
N VAL A 275 -7.41 36.93 11.72
CA VAL A 275 -6.25 36.11 12.10
C VAL A 275 -5.33 35.81 10.91
N ALA A 276 -5.89 35.60 9.72
CA ALA A 276 -5.15 35.22 8.52
C ALA A 276 -4.70 36.42 7.66
N ASN A 277 -5.03 37.66 8.05
CA ASN A 277 -4.84 38.87 7.23
C ASN A 277 -5.38 38.71 5.80
N ALA A 278 -6.53 38.06 5.65
CA ALA A 278 -7.13 37.81 4.34
C ALA A 278 -8.07 38.95 3.92
N THR A 279 -7.97 39.36 2.65
CA THR A 279 -8.75 40.48 2.10
C THR A 279 -10.22 40.09 1.94
N SER A 280 -10.48 38.85 1.53
CA SER A 280 -11.82 38.34 1.25
C SER A 280 -12.05 36.92 1.79
N THR A 281 -13.32 36.54 1.98
CA THR A 281 -13.68 35.16 2.34
C THR A 281 -13.41 34.15 1.21
N PRO A 282 -13.60 34.48 -0.08
CA PRO A 282 -13.10 33.65 -1.18
C PRO A 282 -11.62 33.27 -1.03
N ASP A 283 -10.75 34.23 -0.69
CA ASP A 283 -9.31 33.96 -0.50
C ASP A 283 -9.08 32.86 0.55
N LEU A 284 -9.86 32.86 1.64
CA LEU A 284 -9.78 31.83 2.68
C LEU A 284 -10.23 30.45 2.17
N ARG A 285 -11.25 30.39 1.31
CA ARG A 285 -11.81 29.13 0.78
C ARG A 285 -10.94 28.50 -0.29
N GLU A 286 -10.17 29.31 -0.99
CA GLU A 286 -9.19 28.85 -1.97
C GLU A 286 -7.97 28.26 -1.24
N ASP A 287 -7.47 28.92 -0.21
CA ASP A 287 -6.19 28.51 0.39
C ASP A 287 -6.28 27.58 1.61
N TYR A 288 -7.35 27.61 2.39
CA TYR A 288 -7.41 26.93 3.69
C TYR A 288 -8.30 25.69 3.66
N LEU A 289 -7.80 24.59 4.21
CA LEU A 289 -8.49 23.30 4.28
C LEU A 289 -8.42 22.72 5.69
N GLU A 290 -9.48 22.08 6.14
CA GLU A 290 -9.48 21.23 7.33
C GLU A 290 -9.66 19.78 6.87
N ILE A 291 -8.67 18.93 7.10
CA ILE A 291 -8.71 17.51 6.75
C ILE A 291 -8.87 16.72 8.04
N ARG A 292 -9.85 15.82 8.10
CA ARG A 292 -9.95 14.84 9.18
C ARG A 292 -9.96 13.43 8.65
N VAL A 293 -9.15 12.58 9.28
CA VAL A 293 -9.05 11.15 9.00
C VAL A 293 -9.34 10.41 10.29
N PHE A 294 -10.32 9.51 10.28
CA PHE A 294 -10.67 8.72 11.45
C PHE A 294 -11.26 7.36 11.07
N LEU A 295 -11.25 6.43 12.01
CA LEU A 295 -11.96 5.15 11.87
C LEU A 295 -13.44 5.36 12.15
N GLU A 296 -14.31 4.88 11.27
CA GLU A 296 -15.77 4.97 11.48
C GLU A 296 -16.24 4.03 12.58
N THR A 297 -15.63 2.85 12.65
CA THR A 297 -15.94 1.81 13.63
C THR A 297 -14.64 1.11 14.05
N MET A 298 -14.63 0.55 15.26
CA MET A 298 -13.54 -0.32 15.76
C MET A 298 -13.71 -1.79 15.32
N MET A 299 -14.24 -1.99 14.13
CA MET A 299 -14.47 -3.31 13.55
C MET A 299 -13.69 -3.43 12.24
N PHE A 300 -13.13 -4.61 11.98
CA PHE A 300 -12.52 -4.91 10.70
C PHE A 300 -12.93 -6.29 10.20
N LYS A 301 -13.04 -6.40 8.88
CA LYS A 301 -13.38 -7.63 8.18
C LYS A 301 -12.10 -8.35 7.80
N HIS A 302 -11.92 -9.56 8.28
CA HIS A 302 -10.79 -10.41 7.92
C HIS A 302 -11.25 -11.44 6.88
N GLU A 303 -10.66 -11.41 5.70
CA GLU A 303 -10.93 -12.33 4.59
C GLU A 303 -9.72 -13.23 4.35
N LYS A 304 -9.93 -14.53 4.27
CA LYS A 304 -8.88 -15.52 4.03
C LYS A 304 -9.28 -16.43 2.87
N HIS A 305 -8.40 -16.62 1.91
CA HIS A 305 -8.60 -17.55 0.81
C HIS A 305 -7.75 -18.79 1.05
N ASP A 306 -8.42 -19.91 1.28
CA ASP A 306 -7.80 -21.22 1.43
C ASP A 306 -8.06 -22.06 0.18
N PRO A 307 -7.14 -22.97 -0.20
CA PRO A 307 -7.39 -23.88 -1.30
C PRO A 307 -8.60 -24.78 -0.99
N HIS A 308 -9.51 -24.93 -1.97
CA HIS A 308 -10.70 -25.76 -1.81
C HIS A 308 -10.34 -27.23 -1.54
N PHE A 309 -9.25 -27.69 -2.13
CA PHE A 309 -8.67 -29.00 -1.90
C PHE A 309 -7.27 -28.87 -1.30
N SER A 310 -7.02 -29.59 -0.20
CA SER A 310 -5.70 -29.68 0.41
C SER A 310 -5.33 -31.14 0.68
N TRP A 311 -4.04 -31.44 0.60
CA TRP A 311 -3.49 -32.72 1.02
C TRP A 311 -3.26 -32.68 2.53
N ARG A 312 -3.79 -33.66 3.26
CA ARG A 312 -3.47 -33.81 4.68
C ARG A 312 -2.69 -35.11 4.88
N THR A 313 -1.42 -34.99 5.28
CA THR A 313 -0.65 -36.10 5.81
C THR A 313 -0.96 -36.22 7.30
N ASP A 314 -2.04 -36.91 7.65
CA ASP A 314 -2.35 -37.18 9.06
C ASP A 314 -1.22 -38.02 9.69
N GLY A 315 -0.34 -37.38 10.48
CA GLY A 315 0.46 -37.94 11.58
C GLY A 315 1.37 -39.14 11.27
N PHE A 316 2.65 -38.88 11.02
CA PHE A 316 3.72 -39.89 11.19
C PHE A 316 3.85 -40.26 12.69
N LEU A 317 3.24 -41.36 13.10
CA LEU A 317 3.67 -42.12 14.27
C LEU A 317 4.01 -43.54 13.83
N CYS A 318 5.10 -43.69 13.07
CA CYS A 318 5.83 -44.94 13.09
C CYS A 318 6.47 -45.04 14.48
N GLY A 319 5.86 -45.86 15.34
CA GLY A 319 6.27 -46.06 16.72
C GLY A 319 7.78 -46.26 16.86
N SER A 320 8.34 -45.57 17.85
CA SER A 320 9.67 -45.80 18.40
C SER A 320 9.97 -47.30 18.53
N LYS A 321 11.12 -47.71 17.96
CA LYS A 321 11.77 -49.02 18.13
C LYS A 321 11.68 -49.54 19.58
N PRO A 322 11.64 -50.87 19.74
CA PRO A 322 12.54 -51.50 20.69
C PRO A 322 13.52 -52.45 20.00
N ASP A 323 14.61 -52.67 20.72
CA ASP A 323 15.85 -53.32 20.31
C ASP A 323 15.75 -54.81 19.95
N HIS A 324 16.80 -55.23 19.23
CA HIS A 324 17.28 -56.59 18.95
C HIS A 324 16.74 -57.38 17.73
N ALA A 325 17.69 -57.56 16.79
CA ALA A 325 17.97 -58.75 15.99
C ALA A 325 16.85 -59.34 15.10
N SER A 326 16.86 -58.98 13.81
CA SER A 326 16.90 -59.93 12.69
C SER A 326 16.81 -59.17 11.36
N ARG A 327 17.70 -59.49 10.42
CA ARG A 327 17.59 -59.08 9.02
C ARG A 327 16.52 -59.95 8.36
N THR A 328 15.46 -59.35 7.84
CA THR A 328 14.74 -59.65 6.57
C THR A 328 13.31 -59.10 6.61
N ALA A 329 12.77 -58.79 5.42
CA ALA A 329 11.43 -58.34 5.07
C ALA A 329 11.13 -56.83 5.20
N GLY A 330 10.77 -56.23 4.06
CA GLY A 330 10.43 -54.82 3.92
C GLY A 330 9.16 -54.45 4.67
N SER A 331 9.25 -53.40 5.49
CA SER A 331 8.09 -52.72 6.05
C SER A 331 7.50 -51.79 4.99
N HIS A 332 6.55 -52.28 4.20
CA HIS A 332 5.67 -51.42 3.40
C HIS A 332 4.82 -50.58 4.36
N CYS A 333 5.09 -49.28 4.44
CA CYS A 333 4.17 -48.32 5.03
C CYS A 333 3.12 -47.96 3.95
N PRO A 334 1.84 -48.35 4.09
CA PRO A 334 0.81 -47.87 3.18
C PRO A 334 0.62 -46.37 3.41
N VAL A 335 0.96 -45.55 2.41
CA VAL A 335 0.69 -44.11 2.42
C VAL A 335 -0.80 -43.91 2.11
N ARG A 336 -1.58 -43.51 3.11
CA ARG A 336 -2.98 -43.08 2.90
C ARG A 336 -2.97 -41.61 2.49
N ILE A 337 -3.29 -41.34 1.24
CA ILE A 337 -3.53 -39.99 0.75
C ILE A 337 -5.02 -39.70 0.94
N ARG A 338 -5.36 -38.72 1.79
CA ARG A 338 -6.73 -38.19 1.93
C ARG A 338 -6.79 -36.78 1.38
N LEU A 339 -7.66 -36.60 0.40
CA LEU A 339 -8.16 -35.30 -0.02
C LEU A 339 -9.36 -34.95 0.87
N TYR A 340 -9.26 -33.87 1.63
CA TYR A 340 -10.38 -33.36 2.42
C TYR A 340 -10.92 -32.09 1.76
N PRO A 341 -12.20 -32.04 1.36
CA PRO A 341 -12.87 -30.77 1.11
C PRO A 341 -13.01 -30.01 2.44
N GLN A 342 -12.62 -28.75 2.49
CA GLN A 342 -12.91 -27.87 3.62
C GLN A 342 -14.41 -27.51 3.55
N ALA A 343 -15.15 -27.89 4.59
CA ALA A 343 -16.60 -28.13 4.55
C ALA A 343 -17.49 -26.92 4.18
N THR A 344 -18.47 -27.16 3.31
CA THR A 344 -19.86 -26.72 3.56
C THR A 344 -20.58 -27.84 4.29
N GLU A 345 -21.35 -27.52 5.32
CA GLU A 345 -22.17 -28.43 6.15
C GLU A 345 -22.75 -29.61 5.37
N ASN A 346 -22.14 -30.80 5.48
CA ASN A 346 -22.75 -32.13 5.36
C ASN A 346 -21.66 -33.22 5.41
N GLY A 347 -21.40 -33.75 6.63
CA GLY A 347 -20.89 -35.09 6.94
C GLY A 347 -19.54 -35.57 6.33
N PRO A 348 -18.63 -36.18 7.10
CA PRO A 348 -17.47 -36.87 6.52
C PRO A 348 -17.91 -38.12 5.74
N GLY A 349 -17.64 -38.15 4.44
CA GLY A 349 -17.71 -39.38 3.64
C GLY A 349 -16.62 -40.34 4.08
N PHE A 350 -16.98 -41.41 4.80
CA PHE A 350 -16.06 -42.48 5.19
C PHE A 350 -15.83 -43.44 4.03
N PHE A 351 -14.60 -43.58 3.55
CA PHE A 351 -14.20 -44.71 2.71
C PHE A 351 -13.14 -45.55 3.43
N HIS A 352 -13.52 -46.77 3.80
CA HIS A 352 -12.60 -47.81 4.24
C HIS A 352 -12.15 -48.60 3.02
N PHE A 353 -10.85 -48.62 2.72
CA PHE A 353 -10.27 -49.55 1.76
C PHE A 353 -9.16 -50.38 2.41
N SER A 354 -9.36 -51.69 2.34
CA SER A 354 -8.35 -52.74 2.38
C SER A 354 -8.26 -53.28 0.96
N SER A 355 -7.10 -53.19 0.33
CA SER A 355 -6.85 -53.81 -0.97
C SER A 355 -5.36 -54.13 -1.05
N GLN A 356 -5.06 -55.42 -1.06
CA GLN A 356 -3.79 -56.00 -1.47
C GLN A 356 -3.68 -55.91 -2.99
N THR A 357 -3.01 -54.89 -3.53
CA THR A 357 -2.38 -54.94 -4.85
C THR A 357 -1.37 -53.81 -4.96
N ASP A 358 -0.10 -54.20 -5.13
CA ASP A 358 1.08 -53.35 -5.24
C ASP A 358 1.15 -52.63 -6.59
N GLU A 359 0.49 -51.49 -6.73
CA GLU A 359 0.88 -50.47 -7.72
C GLU A 359 1.03 -49.12 -7.02
N ILE A 360 2.29 -48.75 -6.75
CA ILE A 360 2.67 -47.47 -6.17
C ILE A 360 2.64 -46.44 -7.30
N LEU A 361 1.54 -45.67 -7.40
CA LEU A 361 1.50 -44.45 -8.20
C LEU A 361 2.22 -43.35 -7.41
N THR A 362 3.53 -43.18 -7.65
CA THR A 362 4.31 -42.10 -7.03
C THR A 362 3.96 -40.77 -7.70
N LEU A 363 2.94 -40.09 -7.19
CA LEU A 363 2.69 -38.69 -7.53
C LEU A 363 3.69 -37.83 -6.73
N MET A 364 4.64 -37.20 -7.42
CA MET A 364 5.37 -36.06 -6.85
C MET A 364 4.36 -34.91 -6.74
N VAL A 365 3.99 -34.56 -5.51
CA VAL A 365 3.02 -33.49 -5.23
C VAL A 365 3.78 -32.35 -4.57
N ASP A 366 3.73 -31.19 -5.23
CA ASP A 366 4.24 -29.93 -4.72
C ASP A 366 3.33 -29.47 -3.56
N THR A 367 3.89 -29.31 -2.36
CA THR A 367 3.13 -29.07 -1.11
C THR A 367 2.89 -27.58 -0.84
N ASP A 368 3.39 -26.70 -1.69
CA ASP A 368 3.24 -25.26 -1.48
C ASP A 368 1.86 -24.83 -1.99
N HIS A 369 0.87 -24.75 -1.08
CA HIS A 369 -0.44 -24.18 -1.38
C HIS A 369 -0.56 -22.81 -0.70
N PHE A 370 -0.88 -21.81 -1.51
CA PHE A 370 -0.84 -20.40 -1.15
C PHE A 370 -2.11 -20.00 -0.41
N ILE A 371 -1.93 -19.47 0.80
CA ILE A 371 -3.00 -18.87 1.61
C ILE A 371 -2.92 -17.36 1.41
N HIS A 372 -4.03 -16.74 1.00
CA HIS A 372 -4.15 -15.28 1.00
C HIS A 372 -4.91 -14.81 2.24
N SER A 373 -4.49 -13.67 2.79
CA SER A 373 -5.16 -13.05 3.93
C SER A 373 -5.32 -11.54 3.73
N THR A 374 -6.46 -10.99 4.12
CA THR A 374 -6.81 -9.59 3.91
C THR A 374 -7.59 -9.06 5.12
N SER A 375 -7.20 -7.89 5.65
CA SER A 375 -7.97 -7.19 6.70
C SER A 375 -8.52 -5.88 6.17
N ILE A 376 -9.83 -5.65 6.22
CA ILE A 376 -10.51 -4.47 5.68
C ILE A 376 -11.06 -3.62 6.83
N HIS A 377 -10.61 -2.36 6.93
CA HIS A 377 -11.04 -1.38 7.92
C HIS A 377 -11.86 -0.27 7.26
N GLN A 378 -12.87 0.25 7.96
CA GLN A 378 -13.66 1.41 7.50
C GLN A 378 -13.04 2.72 7.97
N MET A 379 -12.76 3.60 7.02
CA MET A 379 -12.24 4.93 7.26
C MET A 379 -13.14 5.99 6.70
N SER A 380 -13.21 7.09 7.43
CA SER A 380 -13.91 8.29 7.02
C SER A 380 -12.89 9.40 6.83
N ILE A 381 -13.07 10.15 5.73
CA ILE A 381 -12.43 11.44 5.55
C ILE A 381 -13.50 12.53 5.48
N SER A 382 -13.29 13.60 6.24
CA SER A 382 -14.09 14.82 6.13
C SER A 382 -13.22 16.01 5.76
N TYR A 383 -13.67 16.78 4.76
CA TYR A 383 -13.09 18.07 4.34
C TYR A 383 -13.96 19.27 4.71
#